data_AF-A0A820A9I8-F1
#
_entry.id   AF-A0A820A9I8-F1
#
_cell.length_a   1.000
_cell.length_b   1.000
_cell.length_c   1.000
_cell.angle_alpha   90.00
_cell.angle_beta   90.00
_cell.angle_gamma   90.00
#
_symmetry.space_group_name_H-M   'P 1'
#
loop_
_entity.id
_entity.type
_entity.pdbx_description
1 polymer ?
#
loop_
_entity_poly.entity_id
_entity_poly.type
_entity_poly.pdbx_seq_one_letter_code
_entity_poly.pdbx_strand_id
1 'polypeptide(L)'
;MVSSTYNSNSTPLSVFRNYHQLVPNSFSSVFLNIISSPTSLTLMNDMDNLLIFNLTPPGFFPPITDTGSVPLITSEEACLLGMYKDQYGINDCILCPTGTKNLGNSSIKCLSGPSCEEELYNLKKFNAFQSFSKNGNILAQTLYVGLSLTKVINETVPMKGEESNYSGIYIFTSKIKSDNLYVSKDQYIQSTSMETVLKIDIDETPFYIKTVQQPIARYAQIIFRTILFTIVCLEIFGVVFLLC
;
A
#
# COMPACT_ATOMS: atom_id res chain seq x y z
N MET A 1 54.37 -22.72 9.02
CA MET A 1 53.65 -21.73 9.85
C MET A 1 54.15 -20.37 9.37
N VAL A 2 53.44 -19.61 8.54
CA VAL A 2 52.23 -18.84 8.88
C VAL A 2 51.26 -18.90 7.69
N SER A 3 50.10 -19.49 7.94
CA SER A 3 48.92 -19.43 7.08
C SER A 3 48.04 -18.30 7.60
N SER A 4 47.77 -17.29 6.79
CA SER A 4 46.42 -16.70 6.73
C SER A 4 46.25 -16.02 5.38
N THR A 5 45.78 -16.81 4.42
CA THR A 5 45.02 -16.36 3.27
C THR A 5 43.86 -15.52 3.80
N TYR A 6 43.96 -14.19 3.68
CA TYR A 6 42.82 -13.29 3.89
C TYR A 6 41.82 -13.51 2.75
N ASN A 7 40.95 -14.50 2.91
CA ASN A 7 39.78 -14.66 2.07
C ASN A 7 38.74 -13.63 2.52
N SER A 8 38.83 -12.42 1.97
CA SER A 8 37.86 -11.35 2.20
C SER A 8 36.55 -11.70 1.48
N ASN A 9 35.75 -12.56 2.10
CA ASN A 9 34.35 -12.75 1.69
C ASN A 9 33.54 -11.54 2.17
N SER A 10 33.74 -10.37 1.56
CA SER A 10 32.86 -9.23 1.76
C SER A 10 31.59 -9.45 0.97
N THR A 11 30.49 -9.78 1.64
CA THR A 11 29.16 -9.67 1.04
C THR A 11 28.84 -8.19 0.83
N PRO A 12 28.47 -7.76 -0.39
CA PRO A 12 28.10 -6.37 -0.62
C PRO A 12 26.89 -6.00 0.24
N LEU A 13 27.01 -4.91 1.02
CA LEU A 13 25.91 -4.36 1.84
C LEU A 13 24.71 -3.94 1.00
N SER A 14 24.92 -3.65 -0.29
CA SER A 14 23.85 -3.47 -1.27
C SER A 14 24.36 -3.75 -2.69
N VAL A 15 23.50 -4.30 -3.56
CA VAL A 15 23.78 -4.52 -4.99
C VAL A 15 22.82 -3.66 -5.79
N PHE A 16 23.34 -2.63 -6.45
CA PHE A 16 22.54 -1.69 -7.24
C PHE A 16 22.17 -2.31 -8.59
N ARG A 17 20.91 -2.69 -8.82
CA ARG A 17 20.39 -2.92 -10.17
C ARG A 17 19.70 -1.66 -10.65
N ASN A 18 20.30 -0.96 -11.62
CA ASN A 18 19.72 0.21 -12.31
C ASN A 18 19.07 1.22 -11.35
N TYR A 19 19.82 1.65 -10.33
CA TYR A 19 19.34 2.59 -9.34
C TYR A 19 19.72 4.02 -9.73
N HIS A 20 18.74 4.90 -9.78
CA HIS A 20 18.92 6.33 -10.04
C HIS A 20 18.49 7.09 -8.79
N GLN A 21 19.45 7.69 -8.09
CA GLN A 21 19.18 8.60 -6.99
C GLN A 21 19.66 10.00 -7.36
N LEU A 22 18.77 10.98 -7.19
CA LEU A 22 19.06 12.37 -7.48
C LEU A 22 19.98 12.94 -6.39
N VAL A 23 21.17 13.38 -6.80
CA VAL A 23 22.13 14.06 -5.92
C VAL A 23 21.76 15.56 -5.90
N PRO A 24 21.84 16.23 -4.74
CA PRO A 24 21.42 17.62 -4.62
C PRO A 24 22.35 18.53 -5.42
N ASN A 25 21.79 19.62 -5.96
CA ASN A 25 22.51 20.54 -6.86
C ASN A 25 23.71 21.23 -6.19
N SER A 26 23.72 21.35 -4.87
CA SER A 26 24.83 21.87 -4.07
C SER A 26 26.01 20.89 -3.99
N PHE A 27 25.80 19.63 -4.37
CA PHE A 27 26.82 18.59 -4.36
C PHE A 27 27.31 18.36 -5.80
N SER A 28 28.59 18.63 -6.03
CA SER A 28 29.23 18.42 -7.33
C SER A 28 29.03 17.00 -7.85
N SER A 29 28.80 16.88 -9.15
CA SER A 29 28.72 15.59 -9.85
C SER A 29 30.08 14.89 -9.99
N VAL A 30 31.18 15.53 -9.59
CA VAL A 30 32.53 14.97 -9.63
C VAL A 30 32.88 14.40 -8.26
N PHE A 31 32.93 13.07 -8.18
CA PHE A 31 33.24 12.34 -6.94
C PHE A 31 34.74 12.08 -6.83
N LEU A 32 35.34 12.44 -5.69
CA LEU A 32 36.73 12.13 -5.39
C LEU A 32 36.88 10.81 -4.62
N ASN A 33 35.95 10.52 -3.70
CA ASN A 33 36.08 9.34 -2.85
C ASN A 33 34.73 8.78 -2.39
N ILE A 34 34.68 7.46 -2.19
CA ILE A 34 33.55 6.70 -1.69
C ILE A 34 34.04 5.86 -0.52
N ILE A 35 33.53 6.15 0.66
CA ILE A 35 33.90 5.46 1.89
C ILE A 35 32.66 4.76 2.43
N SER A 36 32.68 3.43 2.45
CA SER A 36 31.59 2.62 2.99
C SER A 36 31.95 2.12 4.39
N SER A 37 30.98 2.19 5.30
CA SER A 37 31.03 1.57 6.62
C SER A 37 29.86 0.59 6.78
N PRO A 38 29.78 -0.19 7.88
CA PRO A 38 28.64 -1.07 8.14
C PRO A 38 27.30 -0.33 8.32
N THR A 39 27.33 0.96 8.68
CA THR A 39 26.14 1.74 9.04
C THR A 39 25.91 2.96 8.16
N SER A 40 26.87 3.28 7.28
CA SER A 40 26.79 4.48 6.43
C SER A 40 27.62 4.35 5.17
N LEU A 41 27.24 5.14 4.16
CA LEU A 41 28.01 5.38 2.95
C LEU A 41 28.30 6.87 2.85
N THR A 42 29.58 7.24 2.77
CA THR A 42 30.01 8.63 2.62
C THR A 42 30.57 8.84 1.22
N LEU A 43 30.07 9.87 0.54
CA LEU A 43 30.60 10.38 -0.72
C LEU A 43 31.30 11.71 -0.45
N MET A 44 32.49 11.88 -1.02
CA MET A 44 33.24 13.14 -1.02
C MET A 44 33.40 13.63 -2.45
N ASN A 45 33.10 14.90 -2.68
CA ASN A 45 33.28 15.52 -3.99
C ASN A 45 34.57 16.35 -4.07
N ASP A 46 34.81 16.95 -5.24
CA ASP A 46 35.97 17.77 -5.56
C ASP A 46 36.03 19.14 -4.88
N MET A 47 34.94 19.52 -4.21
CA MET A 47 34.85 20.76 -3.40
C MET A 47 34.96 20.47 -1.90
N ASP A 48 35.48 19.29 -1.51
CA ASP A 48 35.56 18.79 -0.13
C ASP A 48 34.20 18.69 0.59
N ASN A 49 33.08 18.71 -0.14
CA ASN A 49 31.77 18.49 0.45
C ASN A 49 31.55 16.99 0.69
N LEU A 50 30.91 16.68 1.81
CA LEU A 50 30.60 15.32 2.24
C LEU A 50 29.09 15.09 2.21
N LEU A 51 28.68 13.98 1.60
CA LEU A 51 27.32 13.44 1.62
C LEU A 51 27.33 12.08 2.31
N ILE A 52 26.62 11.98 3.43
CA ILE A 52 26.59 10.77 4.27
C ILE A 52 25.19 10.17 4.20
N PHE A 53 25.09 9.00 3.60
CA PHE A 53 23.91 8.14 3.63
C PHE A 53 23.96 7.26 4.87
N ASN A 54 22.95 7.38 5.73
CA ASN A 54 22.78 6.46 6.84
C ASN A 54 21.98 5.25 6.39
N LEU A 55 22.35 4.07 6.88
CA LEU A 55 21.60 2.84 6.62
C LEU A 55 20.22 2.96 7.28
N THR A 56 19.15 2.76 6.52
CA THR A 56 17.79 2.84 7.06
C THR A 56 17.20 1.44 7.27
N PRO A 57 16.32 1.27 8.27
CA PRO A 57 15.65 0.00 8.50
C PRO A 57 14.60 -0.32 7.41
N PRO A 58 14.12 -1.57 7.34
CA PRO A 58 12.97 -1.94 6.53
C PRO A 58 11.80 -0.98 6.74
N GLY A 59 11.11 -0.62 5.65
CA GLY A 59 10.01 0.34 5.66
C GLY A 59 10.44 1.81 5.56
N PHE A 60 11.75 2.10 5.55
CA PHE A 60 12.29 3.45 5.46
C PHE A 60 13.37 3.58 4.38
N PHE A 61 13.50 4.77 3.81
CA PHE A 61 14.57 5.14 2.88
C PHE A 61 15.28 6.42 3.35
N PRO A 62 16.53 6.68 2.92
CA PRO A 62 17.22 7.93 3.22
C PRO A 62 17.01 8.97 2.11
N PRO A 63 15.97 9.86 2.19
CA PRO A 63 15.84 10.98 1.29
C PRO A 63 17.08 11.87 1.35
N ILE A 64 17.42 12.45 0.20
CA ILE A 64 18.42 13.51 0.15
C ILE A 64 17.70 14.85 0.18
N THR A 65 17.87 15.57 1.27
CA THR A 65 17.38 16.94 1.44
C THR A 65 18.57 17.88 1.52
N ASP A 66 18.58 18.92 0.69
CA ASP A 66 19.61 19.96 0.73
C ASP A 66 19.27 20.98 1.82
N THR A 67 20.04 20.97 2.90
CA THR A 67 19.88 21.91 4.01
C THR A 67 20.75 23.17 3.84
N GLY A 68 21.51 23.28 2.76
CA GLY A 68 22.49 24.35 2.53
C GLY A 68 23.70 24.30 3.47
N SER A 69 23.86 23.21 4.22
CA SER A 69 24.91 23.01 5.21
C SER A 69 25.64 21.69 4.96
N VAL A 70 26.96 21.69 5.15
CA VAL A 70 27.86 20.56 4.90
C VAL A 70 28.46 20.12 6.25
N PRO A 71 28.55 18.81 6.56
CA PRO A 71 28.19 17.65 5.72
C PRO A 71 26.68 17.48 5.56
N LEU A 72 26.26 17.02 4.39
CA LEU A 72 24.86 16.65 4.13
C LEU A 72 24.62 15.23 4.65
N ILE A 73 23.67 15.08 5.56
CA ILE A 73 23.39 13.79 6.22
C ILE A 73 21.94 13.44 5.96
N THR A 74 21.70 12.24 5.40
CA THR A 74 20.34 11.77 5.15
C THR A 74 19.67 11.33 6.46
N SER A 75 18.41 11.73 6.65
CA SER A 75 17.53 11.20 7.70
C SER A 75 16.64 10.08 7.17
N GLU A 76 16.05 9.27 8.03
CA GLU A 76 15.12 8.21 7.63
C GLU A 76 13.72 8.78 7.31
N GLU A 77 13.12 8.34 6.21
CA GLU A 77 11.74 8.65 5.83
C GLU A 77 10.98 7.38 5.46
N ALA A 78 9.69 7.31 5.83
CA ALA A 78 8.89 6.11 5.63
C ALA A 78 8.50 5.90 4.16
N CYS A 79 8.46 4.65 3.71
CA CYS A 79 7.96 4.31 2.39
C CYS A 79 6.52 4.82 2.19
N LEU A 80 6.30 5.41 1.02
CA LEU A 80 4.99 5.91 0.59
C LEU A 80 3.99 4.76 0.35
N LEU A 81 2.71 5.12 0.32
CA LEU A 81 1.61 4.21 -0.02
C LEU A 81 1.87 3.49 -1.35
N GLY A 82 1.72 2.16 -1.36
CA GLY A 82 2.00 1.35 -2.54
C GLY A 82 3.49 1.06 -2.79
N MET A 83 4.40 1.52 -1.94
CA MET A 83 5.83 1.17 -1.97
C MET A 83 6.21 0.40 -0.71
N TYR A 84 7.26 -0.40 -0.76
CA TYR A 84 7.76 -1.20 0.36
C TYR A 84 9.28 -1.33 0.31
N LYS A 85 9.87 -1.66 1.47
CA LYS A 85 11.28 -2.05 1.60
C LYS A 85 11.37 -3.07 2.72
N ASP A 86 11.85 -4.25 2.41
CA ASP A 86 11.86 -5.42 3.31
C ASP A 86 13.23 -5.69 3.96
N GLN A 87 14.26 -4.94 3.55
CA GLN A 87 15.63 -5.08 4.02
C GLN A 87 16.25 -3.74 4.43
N TYR A 88 17.30 -3.81 5.26
CA TYR A 88 18.14 -2.65 5.57
C TYR A 88 18.91 -2.19 4.33
N GLY A 89 19.13 -0.89 4.21
CA GLY A 89 19.97 -0.38 3.13
C GLY A 89 19.84 1.13 2.94
N ILE A 90 20.62 1.67 2.02
CA ILE A 90 20.58 3.10 1.65
C ILE A 90 19.71 3.39 0.42
N ASN A 91 19.08 2.35 -0.14
CA ASN A 91 18.24 2.45 -1.32
C ASN A 91 16.83 2.95 -0.98
N ASP A 92 16.18 3.53 -1.99
CA ASP A 92 14.78 3.91 -1.96
C ASP A 92 13.83 2.70 -1.85
N CYS A 93 12.57 2.97 -1.51
CA CYS A 93 11.48 2.00 -1.49
C CYS A 93 11.11 1.56 -2.92
N ILE A 94 10.52 0.37 -3.05
CA ILE A 94 10.15 -0.24 -4.33
C ILE A 94 8.62 -0.34 -4.42
N LEU A 95 8.04 -0.22 -5.61
CA LEU A 95 6.58 -0.39 -5.82
C LEU A 95 6.10 -1.81 -5.48
N CYS A 96 4.91 -1.91 -4.89
CA CYS A 96 4.27 -3.19 -4.60
C CYS A 96 3.94 -3.99 -5.87
N PRO A 97 4.12 -5.33 -5.85
CA PRO A 97 3.69 -6.21 -6.93
C PRO A 97 2.18 -6.12 -7.18
N THR A 98 1.78 -6.38 -8.43
CA THR A 98 0.37 -6.41 -8.85
C THR A 98 -0.49 -7.30 -7.94
N GLY A 99 -1.68 -6.82 -7.57
CA GLY A 99 -2.62 -7.56 -6.72
C GLY A 99 -2.31 -7.49 -5.21
N THR A 100 -1.26 -6.75 -4.84
CA THR A 100 -0.91 -6.48 -3.44
C THR A 100 -0.93 -4.98 -3.17
N LYS A 101 -1.11 -4.57 -1.92
CA LYS A 101 -1.01 -3.15 -1.55
C LYS A 101 -0.29 -2.98 -0.22
N ASN A 102 0.60 -2.00 -0.16
CA ASN A 102 1.15 -1.51 1.09
C ASN A 102 0.36 -0.28 1.53
N LEU A 103 -0.03 -0.26 2.80
CA LEU A 103 -0.78 0.81 3.46
C LEU A 103 0.11 1.98 3.90
N GLY A 104 1.39 1.99 3.51
CA GLY A 104 2.35 3.02 3.91
C GLY A 104 2.72 2.90 5.40
N ASN A 105 3.30 3.95 5.97
CA ASN A 105 3.60 4.05 7.40
C ASN A 105 4.52 2.93 7.91
N SER A 106 5.74 2.86 7.37
CA SER A 106 6.81 1.90 7.71
C SER A 106 6.49 0.41 7.53
N SER A 107 5.36 0.07 6.90
CA SER A 107 5.04 -1.30 6.57
C SER A 107 6.06 -1.89 5.59
N ILE A 108 6.60 -3.05 5.96
CA ILE A 108 7.73 -3.72 5.30
C ILE A 108 7.31 -4.68 4.20
N LYS A 109 6.01 -4.92 4.02
CA LYS A 109 5.45 -5.92 3.10
C LYS A 109 4.17 -5.42 2.44
N CYS A 110 3.89 -5.93 1.25
CA CYS A 110 2.62 -5.72 0.56
C CYS A 110 1.63 -6.83 0.95
N LEU A 111 0.37 -6.48 1.20
CA LEU A 111 -0.66 -7.40 1.66
C LEU A 111 -1.55 -7.87 0.49
N SER A 112 -2.04 -9.11 0.56
CA SER A 112 -2.98 -9.76 -0.38
C SER A 112 -4.17 -10.37 0.37
N GLY A 113 -5.36 -10.50 -0.25
CA GLY A 113 -6.55 -11.09 0.40
C GLY A 113 -7.45 -11.95 -0.52
N PRO A 114 -8.23 -12.93 0.01
CA PRO A 114 -8.98 -13.94 -0.76
C PRO A 114 -10.37 -13.50 -1.25
N SER A 115 -10.91 -14.23 -2.25
CA SER A 115 -12.24 -14.10 -2.87
C SER A 115 -13.29 -14.98 -2.13
N CYS A 116 -14.52 -14.48 -1.90
CA CYS A 116 -15.60 -15.23 -1.22
C CYS A 116 -16.64 -15.80 -2.21
N GLU A 117 -17.06 -17.05 -1.99
CA GLU A 117 -18.26 -17.74 -2.49
C GLU A 117 -19.04 -18.15 -1.22
N GLU A 118 -20.36 -17.97 -1.06
CA GLU A 118 -21.46 -18.62 -1.80
C GLU A 118 -22.69 -17.69 -2.06
N GLU A 119 -23.04 -17.63 -3.35
CA GLU A 119 -24.37 -17.78 -3.98
C GLU A 119 -25.51 -16.78 -3.71
N LEU A 120 -25.26 -15.50 -4.01
CA LEU A 120 -25.94 -14.69 -5.05
C LEU A 120 -25.61 -13.20 -4.86
N TYR A 121 -25.28 -12.78 -3.65
CA TYR A 121 -24.76 -11.45 -3.37
C TYR A 121 -23.75 -11.48 -2.21
N ASN A 122 -22.46 -11.31 -2.54
CA ASN A 122 -21.36 -11.25 -1.57
C ASN A 122 -21.24 -9.84 -0.97
N LEU A 123 -21.82 -9.64 0.22
CA LEU A 123 -21.47 -8.49 1.07
C LEU A 123 -20.10 -8.75 1.71
N LYS A 124 -19.09 -7.94 1.35
CA LYS A 124 -17.75 -8.04 1.97
C LYS A 124 -17.87 -7.91 3.48
N LYS A 125 -17.25 -8.86 4.20
CA LYS A 125 -17.13 -8.85 5.66
C LYS A 125 -16.58 -7.50 6.10
N PHE A 126 -17.34 -6.79 6.93
CA PHE A 126 -16.96 -5.49 7.48
C PHE A 126 -15.76 -5.67 8.41
N ASN A 127 -14.55 -5.45 7.89
CA ASN A 127 -13.30 -5.59 8.65
C ASN A 127 -12.65 -4.21 8.75
N ALA A 128 -12.93 -3.56 9.87
CA ALA A 128 -12.74 -2.15 10.09
C ALA A 128 -12.13 -1.98 11.48
N PHE A 129 -10.85 -1.61 11.51
CA PHE A 129 -10.13 -1.35 12.75
C PHE A 129 -9.63 0.09 12.74
N GLN A 130 -10.01 0.84 13.77
CA GLN A 130 -9.51 2.17 14.00
C GLN A 130 -9.13 2.29 15.46
N SER A 131 -7.84 2.52 15.69
CA SER A 131 -7.30 2.73 17.02
C SER A 131 -7.18 4.22 17.29
N PHE A 132 -7.51 4.61 18.51
CA PHE A 132 -7.34 5.97 19.00
C PHE A 132 -6.34 5.89 20.16
N SER A 133 -5.36 6.79 20.17
CA SER A 133 -4.50 7.00 21.33
C SER A 133 -4.15 8.49 21.46
N LYS A 134 -3.95 8.95 22.69
CA LYS A 134 -3.52 10.32 23.00
C LYS A 134 -2.49 10.27 24.12
N ASN A 135 -1.25 10.66 23.82
CA ASN A 135 -0.16 10.63 24.78
C ASN A 135 -0.41 11.59 25.95
N GLY A 136 -0.03 11.16 27.15
CA GLY A 136 -0.16 11.94 28.39
C GLY A 136 -1.57 11.96 29.00
N ASN A 137 -2.58 11.52 28.25
CA ASN A 137 -3.96 11.46 28.69
C ASN A 137 -4.40 10.00 28.86
N ILE A 138 -5.49 9.81 29.59
CA ILE A 138 -6.09 8.51 29.87
C ILE A 138 -7.50 8.46 29.32
N LEU A 139 -7.98 7.25 29.03
CA LEU A 139 -9.32 7.04 28.49
C LEU A 139 -10.36 7.62 29.45
N ALA A 140 -11.29 8.39 28.88
CA ALA A 140 -12.44 8.89 29.61
C ALA A 140 -13.28 7.71 30.11
N GLN A 141 -13.91 7.85 31.27
CA GLN A 141 -14.78 6.79 31.80
C GLN A 141 -16.05 6.58 30.97
N THR A 142 -16.51 7.61 30.27
CA THR A 142 -17.57 7.47 29.26
C THR A 142 -17.00 7.80 27.90
N LEU A 143 -16.88 6.78 27.06
CA LEU A 143 -16.30 6.88 25.72
C LEU A 143 -17.43 6.99 24.71
N TYR A 144 -17.50 8.10 23.98
CA TYR A 144 -18.45 8.25 22.87
C TYR A 144 -17.75 8.06 21.53
N VAL A 145 -18.20 7.05 20.79
CA VAL A 145 -17.72 6.72 19.45
C VAL A 145 -18.89 6.79 18.47
N GLY A 146 -18.93 7.82 17.64
CA GLY A 146 -19.82 7.85 16.49
C GLY A 146 -19.19 7.13 15.29
N LEU A 147 -19.97 6.33 14.56
CA LEU A 147 -19.59 5.67 13.32
C LEU A 147 -20.62 6.03 12.25
N SER A 148 -20.16 6.45 11.07
CA SER A 148 -21.03 6.63 9.91
C SER A 148 -20.72 5.65 8.81
N LEU A 149 -21.70 4.85 8.41
CA LEU A 149 -21.60 3.84 7.37
C LEU A 149 -22.14 4.39 6.05
N THR A 150 -21.31 4.37 5.00
CA THR A 150 -21.70 4.75 3.64
C THR A 150 -21.73 3.52 2.74
N LYS A 151 -22.86 3.30 2.08
CA LYS A 151 -23.04 2.25 1.09
C LYS A 151 -22.36 2.63 -0.22
N VAL A 152 -21.58 1.72 -0.77
CA VAL A 152 -21.04 1.81 -2.13
C VAL A 152 -21.55 0.61 -2.90
N ILE A 153 -22.33 0.85 -3.95
CA ILE A 153 -23.00 -0.17 -4.76
C ILE A 153 -22.41 -0.14 -6.16
N ASN A 154 -21.96 -1.27 -6.66
CA ASN A 154 -21.52 -1.44 -8.03
C ASN A 154 -22.55 -2.27 -8.79
N GLU A 155 -22.98 -1.75 -9.94
CA GLU A 155 -23.89 -2.39 -10.88
C GLU A 155 -23.10 -2.82 -12.13
N THR A 156 -23.26 -4.08 -12.52
CA THR A 156 -22.67 -4.66 -13.72
C THR A 156 -23.79 -5.07 -14.66
N VAL A 157 -23.88 -4.39 -15.81
CA VAL A 157 -24.91 -4.64 -16.80
C VAL A 157 -24.46 -5.79 -17.72
N PRO A 158 -25.23 -6.89 -17.86
CA PRO A 158 -24.83 -8.01 -18.70
C PRO A 158 -25.01 -7.71 -20.20
N MET A 159 -24.33 -8.48 -21.07
CA MET A 159 -24.54 -8.42 -22.53
C MET A 159 -25.88 -9.02 -22.99
N LYS A 160 -26.48 -9.89 -22.17
CA LYS A 160 -27.70 -10.64 -22.48
C LYS A 160 -28.47 -10.87 -21.17
N GLY A 161 -29.78 -10.65 -21.19
CA GLY A 161 -30.62 -10.59 -19.99
C GLY A 161 -30.98 -9.15 -19.63
N GLU A 162 -32.11 -8.95 -18.97
CA GLU A 162 -32.60 -7.61 -18.57
C GLU A 162 -32.09 -7.21 -17.18
N GLU A 163 -31.61 -8.16 -16.38
CA GLU A 163 -31.25 -7.94 -14.99
C GLU A 163 -29.76 -7.63 -14.83
N SER A 164 -29.46 -6.46 -14.24
CA SER A 164 -28.10 -6.09 -13.85
C SER A 164 -27.66 -6.85 -12.59
N ASN A 165 -26.38 -7.20 -12.51
CA ASN A 165 -25.78 -7.75 -11.30
C ASN A 165 -25.35 -6.62 -10.36
N TYR A 166 -25.64 -6.74 -9.08
CA TYR A 166 -25.27 -5.75 -8.07
C TYR A 166 -24.28 -6.32 -7.05
N SER A 167 -23.33 -5.51 -6.62
CA SER A 167 -22.41 -5.80 -5.52
C SER A 167 -22.29 -4.58 -4.62
N GLY A 168 -21.96 -4.76 -3.34
CA GLY A 168 -21.93 -3.65 -2.39
C GLY A 168 -20.92 -3.80 -1.27
N ILE A 169 -20.38 -2.67 -0.82
CA ILE A 169 -19.54 -2.56 0.37
C ILE A 169 -20.04 -1.43 1.27
N TYR A 170 -19.80 -1.57 2.57
CA TYR A 170 -19.96 -0.48 3.53
C TYR A 170 -18.59 0.09 3.90
N ILE A 171 -18.45 1.39 3.78
CA ILE A 171 -17.29 2.13 4.27
C ILE A 171 -17.71 2.84 5.54
N PHE A 172 -16.95 2.70 6.63
CA PHE A 172 -17.23 3.44 7.85
C PHE A 172 -16.34 4.68 7.98
N THR A 173 -16.84 5.67 8.69
CA THR A 173 -16.10 6.87 9.06
C THR A 173 -16.39 7.14 10.53
N SER A 174 -15.34 7.20 11.36
CA SER A 174 -15.52 7.53 12.77
C SER A 174 -15.77 9.03 12.98
N LYS A 175 -16.88 9.38 13.64
CA LYS A 175 -17.19 10.71 14.17
C LYS A 175 -16.80 10.79 15.63
N ILE A 176 -15.50 10.82 15.87
CA ILE A 176 -14.93 10.86 17.22
C ILE A 176 -14.36 12.25 17.48
N LYS A 177 -14.72 12.83 18.63
CA LYS A 177 -14.04 14.02 19.17
C LYS A 177 -13.01 13.55 20.19
N SER A 178 -11.74 13.93 20.00
CA SER A 178 -10.61 13.54 20.86
C SER A 178 -10.87 13.89 22.33
N ASP A 179 -11.55 15.00 22.59
CA ASP A 179 -11.82 15.50 23.94
C ASP A 179 -12.90 14.68 24.69
N ASN A 180 -13.64 13.84 23.97
CA ASN A 180 -14.62 12.92 24.56
C ASN A 180 -14.03 11.53 24.86
N LEU A 181 -12.88 11.20 24.27
CA LEU A 181 -12.21 9.91 24.48
C LEU A 181 -11.10 9.98 25.53
N TYR A 182 -10.52 11.16 25.76
CA TYR A 182 -9.33 11.31 26.59
C TYR A 182 -9.44 12.46 27.57
N VAL A 183 -9.10 12.19 28.82
CA VAL A 183 -9.04 13.15 29.92
C VAL A 183 -7.63 13.23 30.50
N SER A 184 -7.29 14.35 31.14
CA SER A 184 -6.00 14.48 31.83
C SER A 184 -5.93 13.59 33.06
N LYS A 185 -4.70 13.28 33.52
CA LYS A 185 -4.49 12.50 34.75
C LYS A 185 -5.15 13.15 35.97
N ASP A 186 -5.06 14.46 36.08
CA ASP A 186 -5.63 15.22 37.20
C ASP A 186 -7.16 15.17 37.19
N GLN A 187 -7.80 15.25 36.02
CA GLN A 187 -9.26 15.11 35.88
C GLN A 187 -9.74 13.69 36.18
N TYR A 188 -8.96 12.67 35.81
CA TYR A 188 -9.33 11.28 36.05
C TYR A 188 -9.29 10.92 37.54
N ILE A 189 -8.29 11.41 38.29
CA ILE A 189 -8.14 11.16 39.73
C ILE A 189 -9.31 11.75 40.53
N GLN A 190 -9.96 12.79 39.99
CA GLN A 190 -11.16 13.38 40.60
C GLN A 190 -12.43 12.58 40.34
N SER A 191 -12.41 11.56 39.47
CA SER A 191 -13.59 10.75 39.20
C SER A 191 -13.77 9.65 40.24
N THR A 192 -14.98 9.53 40.77
CA THR A 192 -15.34 8.59 41.84
C THR A 192 -15.79 7.21 41.35
N SER A 193 -16.04 7.05 40.05
CA SER A 193 -16.48 5.78 39.45
C SER A 193 -15.29 4.93 39.01
N MET A 194 -15.37 3.61 39.12
CA MET A 194 -14.37 2.68 38.58
C MET A 194 -14.81 1.98 37.29
N GLU A 195 -16.05 2.21 36.85
CA GLU A 195 -16.60 1.57 35.66
C GLU A 195 -16.37 2.42 34.41
N THR A 196 -15.96 1.78 33.32
CA THR A 196 -15.80 2.40 32.01
C THR A 196 -16.97 2.01 31.11
N VAL A 197 -17.73 2.99 30.63
CA VAL A 197 -18.89 2.82 29.77
C VAL A 197 -18.54 3.26 28.35
N LEU A 198 -18.56 2.32 27.40
CA LEU A 198 -18.40 2.59 25.98
C LEU A 198 -19.78 2.77 25.33
N LYS A 199 -20.02 3.95 24.73
CA LYS A 199 -21.22 4.26 23.95
C LYS A 199 -20.85 4.41 22.48
N ILE A 200 -21.36 3.50 21.67
CA ILE A 200 -21.15 3.49 20.23
C ILE A 200 -22.45 3.91 19.56
N ASP A 201 -22.39 4.96 18.76
CA ASP A 201 -23.52 5.43 17.95
C ASP A 201 -23.22 5.15 16.48
N ILE A 202 -24.12 4.48 15.77
CA ILE A 202 -23.90 4.00 14.40
C ILE A 202 -25.00 4.55 13.52
N ASP A 203 -24.62 5.48 12.64
CA ASP A 203 -25.54 6.09 11.67
C ASP A 203 -25.20 5.64 10.26
N GLU A 204 -26.23 5.38 9.45
CA GLU A 204 -26.04 5.24 8.01
C GLU A 204 -26.11 6.61 7.34
N THR A 205 -25.23 6.88 6.36
CA THR A 205 -25.31 8.12 5.60
C THR A 205 -26.52 8.09 4.66
N PRO A 206 -27.19 9.24 4.43
CA PRO A 206 -28.44 9.29 3.65
C PRO A 206 -28.21 9.13 2.13
N PHE A 207 -26.96 8.94 1.71
CA PHE A 207 -26.56 8.81 0.31
C PHE A 207 -25.68 7.58 0.12
N TYR A 208 -25.67 7.06 -1.10
CA TYR A 208 -24.81 5.95 -1.51
C TYR A 208 -24.04 6.31 -2.76
N ILE A 209 -22.90 5.65 -2.96
CA ILE A 209 -22.06 5.83 -4.15
C ILE A 209 -22.37 4.69 -5.11
N LYS A 210 -22.73 5.02 -6.36
CA LYS A 210 -23.05 4.03 -7.40
C LYS A 210 -22.00 4.01 -8.50
N THR A 211 -21.48 2.84 -8.84
CA THR A 211 -20.62 2.65 -10.01
C THR A 211 -21.30 1.72 -11.00
N VAL A 212 -21.35 2.09 -12.29
CA VAL A 212 -21.98 1.28 -13.35
C VAL A 212 -20.92 0.79 -14.33
N GLN A 213 -20.89 -0.51 -14.61
CA GLN A 213 -20.03 -1.12 -15.61
C GLN A 213 -20.84 -1.76 -16.73
N GLN A 214 -20.42 -1.49 -17.98
CA GLN A 214 -21.03 -2.01 -19.19
C GLN A 214 -20.09 -3.00 -19.91
N PRO A 215 -20.62 -3.89 -20.77
CA PRO A 215 -19.81 -4.88 -21.46
C PRO A 215 -18.80 -4.29 -22.45
N ILE A 216 -17.61 -4.89 -22.49
CA ILE A 216 -16.49 -4.44 -23.32
C ILE A 216 -16.67 -4.87 -24.80
N ALA A 217 -17.28 -6.04 -25.05
CA ALA A 217 -17.54 -6.54 -26.41
C ALA A 217 -18.96 -6.21 -26.89
N ARG A 218 -19.18 -6.16 -28.21
CA ARG A 218 -20.50 -5.90 -28.81
C ARG A 218 -21.11 -7.18 -29.38
N TYR A 219 -22.43 -7.35 -29.24
CA TYR A 219 -23.16 -8.56 -29.62
C TYR A 219 -22.94 -8.97 -31.10
N ALA A 220 -22.85 -7.99 -32.00
CA ALA A 220 -22.61 -8.23 -33.43
C ALA A 220 -21.27 -8.92 -33.72
N GLN A 221 -20.21 -8.62 -32.96
CA GLN A 221 -18.89 -9.24 -33.15
C GLN A 221 -18.88 -10.72 -32.75
N ILE A 222 -19.70 -11.09 -31.77
CA ILE A 222 -19.81 -12.48 -31.29
C ILE A 222 -20.53 -13.33 -32.34
N ILE A 223 -21.68 -12.87 -32.86
CA ILE A 223 -22.45 -13.58 -33.88
C ILE A 223 -21.60 -13.85 -35.13
N PHE A 224 -20.89 -12.82 -35.60
CA PHE A 224 -20.07 -12.92 -36.81
C PHE A 224 -18.99 -14.00 -36.68
N ARG A 225 -18.30 -14.05 -35.53
CA ARG A 225 -17.28 -15.08 -35.27
C ARG A 225 -17.88 -16.49 -35.20
N THR A 226 -19.05 -16.65 -34.60
CA THR A 226 -19.70 -17.95 -34.47
C THR A 226 -20.12 -18.50 -35.84
N ILE A 227 -20.76 -17.68 -36.67
CA ILE A 227 -21.17 -18.10 -38.03
C ILE A 227 -19.95 -18.53 -38.84
N LEU A 228 -18.89 -17.74 -38.80
CA LEU A 228 -17.68 -18.01 -39.57
C LEU A 228 -17.03 -19.33 -39.13
N PHE A 229 -17.03 -19.63 -37.83
CA PHE A 229 -16.56 -20.91 -37.31
C PHE A 229 -17.44 -22.10 -37.74
N THR A 230 -18.77 -21.96 -37.67
CA THR A 230 -19.70 -23.03 -38.07
C THR A 230 -19.56 -23.40 -39.54
N ILE A 231 -19.40 -22.39 -40.41
CA ILE A 231 -19.19 -22.62 -41.85
C ILE A 231 -17.91 -23.43 -42.07
N VAL A 232 -16.81 -23.05 -41.42
CA VAL A 232 -15.53 -23.76 -41.54
C VAL A 232 -15.65 -25.22 -41.09
N CYS A 233 -16.36 -25.50 -40.00
CA CYS A 233 -16.59 -26.88 -39.56
C CYS A 233 -17.40 -27.70 -40.57
N LEU A 234 -18.48 -27.14 -41.13
CA LEU A 234 -19.29 -27.82 -42.13
C LEU A 234 -18.50 -28.12 -43.41
N GLU A 235 -17.65 -27.19 -43.84
CA GLU A 235 -16.75 -27.42 -44.99
C GLU A 235 -15.79 -28.59 -44.71
N ILE A 236 -15.19 -28.65 -43.52
CA ILE A 236 -14.29 -29.75 -43.15
C ILE A 236 -15.03 -31.09 -43.15
N PHE A 237 -16.24 -31.17 -42.56
CA PHE A 237 -17.03 -32.40 -42.56
C PHE A 237 -17.47 -32.82 -43.96
N GLY A 238 -17.86 -31.88 -44.81
CA GLY A 238 -18.21 -32.14 -46.20
C GLY A 238 -17.03 -32.71 -46.99
N VAL A 239 -15.83 -32.19 -46.77
CA VAL A 239 -14.59 -32.70 -47.38
C VAL A 239 -14.29 -34.12 -46.90
N VAL A 240 -14.42 -34.39 -45.60
CA VAL A 240 -14.19 -35.75 -45.05
C VAL A 240 -15.20 -36.76 -45.61
N PHE A 241 -16.47 -36.38 -45.73
CA PHE A 241 -17.51 -37.27 -46.28
C PHE A 241 -17.31 -37.58 -47.78
N LEU A 242 -16.73 -36.65 -48.55
CA LEU A 242 -16.38 -36.87 -49.95
C LEU A 242 -15.15 -37.76 -50.15
N LEU A 243 -14.30 -37.89 -49.11
CA LEU A 243 -13.05 -38.66 -49.16
C LEU A 243 -13.18 -40.09 -48.60
N CYS A 244 -14.28 -40.42 -47.94
CA CYS A 244 -14.63 -41.77 -47.45
C CYS A 244 -15.62 -42.46 -48.39
#